data_AF-A0A2V4N674-F1
#
_entry.id   AF-A0A2V4N674-F1
#
_cell.length_a   1.000
_cell.length_b   1.000
_cell.length_c   1.000
_cell.angle_alpha   90.00
_cell.angle_beta   90.00
_cell.angle_gamma   90.00
#
_symmetry.space_group_name_H-M   'P 1'
#
loop_
_entity.id
_entity.type
_entity.pdbx_description
1 polymer ?
#
loop_
_entity_poly.entity_id
_entity_poly.type
_entity_poly.pdbx_seq_one_letter_code
_entity_poly.pdbx_strand_id
1 'polypeptide(L)'
;QGSWLILENTFQGLLRYPAGSPQPQPDAAQSCEFTGSDATTYHCTLRTGLTFSNGDSLTAKDVVFSIDRMKKIKDDNGPSSLFDTVKSVE
;
A
#
# COMPACT_ATOMS: atom_id res chain seq x y z
N GLN A 1 8.03 -12.07 -15.77
CA GLN A 1 9.14 -11.25 -15.23
C GLN A 1 9.10 -9.80 -15.75
N GLY A 2 8.79 -9.53 -17.02
CA GLY A 2 8.73 -8.14 -17.54
C GLY A 2 7.59 -7.25 -17.01
N SER A 3 6.44 -7.83 -16.63
CA SER A 3 5.31 -7.06 -16.08
C SER A 3 5.63 -6.34 -14.78
N TRP A 4 6.56 -6.89 -13.98
CA TRP A 4 6.98 -6.28 -12.72
C TRP A 4 7.58 -4.88 -12.91
N LEU A 5 8.44 -4.73 -13.92
CA LEU A 5 9.05 -3.43 -14.24
C LEU A 5 7.99 -2.39 -14.61
N ILE A 6 6.97 -2.78 -15.37
CA ILE A 6 5.88 -1.86 -15.72
C ILE A 6 5.09 -1.47 -14.48
N LEU A 7 4.78 -2.43 -13.59
CA LEU A 7 4.05 -2.15 -12.36
C LEU A 7 4.82 -1.19 -11.44
N GLU A 8 6.11 -1.41 -11.21
CA GLU A 8 6.93 -0.53 -10.38
C GLU A 8 7.12 0.88 -10.96
N ASN A 9 7.05 1.04 -12.29
CA ASN A 9 7.12 2.36 -12.93
C ASN A 9 5.76 3.07 -13.02
N THR A 10 4.65 2.35 -12.83
CA THR A 10 3.28 2.89 -13.01
C THR A 10 2.56 3.09 -11.69
N PHE A 11 2.82 2.25 -10.69
CA PHE A 11 2.13 2.27 -9.40
C PHE A 11 3.09 2.58 -8.26
N GLN A 12 2.56 3.26 -7.25
CA GLN A 12 3.27 3.62 -6.03
C GLN A 12 2.66 2.86 -4.84
N GLY A 13 3.51 2.31 -3.98
CA GLY A 13 3.10 1.71 -2.70
C GLY A 13 3.11 2.75 -1.58
N LEU A 14 2.53 2.40 -0.41
CA LEU A 14 2.74 3.18 0.82
C LEU A 14 4.22 3.17 1.22
N LEU A 15 4.83 2.00 1.12
CA LEU A 15 6.26 1.73 1.35
C LEU A 15 6.85 1.07 0.09
N ARG A 16 8.16 1.14 -0.04
CA ARG A 16 8.93 0.46 -1.11
C ARG A 16 10.18 -0.21 -0.54
N TYR A 17 10.67 -1.23 -1.25
CA TYR A 17 11.98 -1.83 -0.98
C TYR A 17 13.03 -1.22 -1.92
N PRO A 18 14.04 -0.49 -1.41
CA PRO A 18 15.13 0.00 -2.24
C PRO A 18 15.95 -1.16 -2.83
N ALA A 19 16.57 -0.93 -3.98
CA ALA A 19 17.46 -1.90 -4.60
C ALA A 19 18.57 -2.34 -3.63
N GLY A 20 18.70 -3.66 -3.42
CA GLY A 20 19.70 -4.25 -2.54
C GLY A 20 19.40 -4.15 -1.03
N SER A 21 18.22 -3.69 -0.64
CA SER A 21 17.82 -3.60 0.77
C SER A 21 16.53 -4.37 1.06
N PRO A 22 16.51 -5.26 2.07
CA PRO A 22 15.28 -5.92 2.51
C PRO A 22 14.48 -5.06 3.50
N GLN A 23 14.94 -3.85 3.84
CA GLN A 23 14.22 -2.95 4.72
C GLN A 23 13.26 -2.07 3.92
N PRO A 24 11.95 -2.05 4.25
CA PRO A 24 11.00 -1.15 3.61
C PRO A 24 11.28 0.30 4.00
N GLN A 25 11.08 1.22 3.06
CA GLN A 25 11.21 2.66 3.24
C GLN A 25 9.93 3.40 2.83
N PRO A 26 9.67 4.59 3.40
CA PRO A 26 8.53 5.41 3.00
C PRO A 26 8.52 5.74 1.51
N ASP A 27 7.34 5.63 0.88
CA ASP A 27 7.10 6.00 -0.52
C ASP A 27 5.90 6.97 -0.61
N ALA A 28 4.69 6.54 -0.96
CA ALA A 28 3.50 7.42 -0.89
C ALA A 28 3.18 7.85 0.55
N ALA A 29 3.48 6.99 1.53
CA ALA A 29 3.41 7.37 2.93
C ALA A 29 4.63 8.23 3.31
N GLN A 30 4.39 9.27 4.10
CA GLN A 30 5.43 10.01 4.81
C GLN A 30 5.98 9.20 5.99
N SER A 31 5.10 8.51 6.72
CA SER A 31 5.45 7.65 7.84
C SER A 31 4.46 6.50 7.95
N CYS A 32 4.92 5.38 8.49
CA CYS A 32 4.08 4.28 8.92
C CYS A 32 4.64 3.67 10.20
N GLU A 33 3.80 3.46 11.21
CA GLU A 33 4.22 2.94 12.50
C GLU A 33 3.13 2.10 13.17
N PHE A 34 3.56 1.14 14.00
CA PHE A 34 2.63 0.48 14.90
C PHE A 34 2.23 1.45 16.00
N THR A 35 0.93 1.58 16.19
CA THR A 35 0.31 2.39 17.24
C THR A 35 -0.38 1.45 18.23
N GLY A 36 -0.45 1.89 19.49
CA GLY A 36 -0.97 1.06 20.57
C GLY A 36 0.05 0.06 21.13
N SER A 37 -0.22 -0.42 22.34
CA SER A 37 0.68 -1.33 23.06
C SER A 37 0.62 -2.78 22.57
N ASP A 38 -0.41 -3.14 21.79
CA ASP A 38 -0.63 -4.50 21.29
C ASP A 38 -0.07 -4.73 19.88
N ALA A 39 0.48 -3.69 19.24
CA ALA A 39 1.02 -3.72 17.88
C ALA A 39 0.02 -4.27 16.82
N THR A 40 -1.28 -4.05 17.03
CA THR A 40 -2.32 -4.50 16.10
C THR A 40 -2.74 -3.44 15.09
N THR A 41 -2.49 -2.17 15.38
CA THR A 41 -2.83 -1.04 14.51
C THR A 41 -1.58 -0.49 13.85
N TYR A 42 -1.49 -0.60 12.53
CA TYR A 42 -0.41 0.00 11.74
C TYR A 42 -0.92 1.26 11.04
N HIS A 43 -0.48 2.43 11.49
CA HIS A 43 -0.97 3.72 11.02
C HIS A 43 0.03 4.34 10.04
N CYS A 44 -0.43 4.68 8.84
CA CYS A 44 0.34 5.38 7.83
C CYS A 44 -0.20 6.79 7.55
N THR A 45 0.69 7.77 7.51
CA THR A 45 0.37 9.16 7.10
C THR A 45 0.80 9.35 5.65
N LEU A 46 -0.12 9.72 4.77
CA LEU A 46 0.20 10.02 3.37
C LEU A 46 0.99 11.33 3.22
N ARG A 47 1.85 11.39 2.21
CA ARG A 47 2.45 12.67 1.80
C ARG A 47 1.37 13.64 1.29
N THR A 48 1.61 14.92 1.48
CA THR A 48 0.72 15.99 1.02
C THR A 48 0.86 16.21 -0.49
N GLY A 49 -0.26 16.53 -1.16
CA GLY A 49 -0.26 16.95 -2.57
C GLY A 49 -0.03 15.82 -3.58
N LEU A 50 -0.21 14.56 -3.16
CA LEU A 50 -0.15 13.42 -4.08
C LEU A 50 -1.30 13.50 -5.09
N THR A 51 -0.99 13.22 -6.35
CA THR A 51 -1.95 13.20 -7.45
C THR A 51 -1.72 11.96 -8.31
N PHE A 52 -2.80 11.44 -8.86
CA PHE A 52 -2.74 10.45 -9.92
C PHE A 52 -2.32 11.11 -11.25
N SER A 53 -1.91 10.30 -12.23
CA SER A 53 -1.49 10.78 -13.55
C SER A 53 -2.59 11.52 -14.34
N ASN A 54 -3.86 11.34 -13.97
CA ASN A 54 -5.01 12.04 -14.53
C ASN A 54 -5.31 13.38 -13.83
N GLY A 55 -4.56 13.76 -12.79
CA GLY A 55 -4.72 15.00 -12.04
C GLY A 55 -5.61 14.89 -10.79
N ASP A 56 -6.29 13.77 -10.57
CA ASP A 56 -7.09 13.58 -9.36
C ASP A 56 -6.19 13.50 -8.12
N SER A 57 -6.66 14.01 -6.98
CA SER A 57 -5.93 13.91 -5.72
C SER A 57 -5.95 12.49 -5.18
N LEU A 58 -4.78 12.00 -4.73
CA LEU A 58 -4.67 10.72 -4.04
C LEU A 58 -4.87 10.94 -2.54
N THR A 59 -5.83 10.21 -1.96
CA THR A 59 -6.23 10.32 -0.56
C THR A 59 -6.19 8.96 0.15
N ALA A 60 -6.37 8.96 1.47
CA ALA A 60 -6.46 7.73 2.25
C ALA A 60 -7.61 6.82 1.76
N LYS A 61 -8.70 7.39 1.23
CA LYS A 61 -9.83 6.62 0.69
C LYS A 61 -9.42 5.74 -0.49
N ASP A 62 -8.46 6.19 -1.31
CA ASP A 62 -7.97 5.43 -2.46
C ASP A 62 -7.10 4.25 -2.02
N VAL A 63 -6.39 4.40 -0.90
CA VAL A 63 -5.63 3.33 -0.25
C VAL A 63 -6.57 2.28 0.34
N VAL A 64 -7.60 2.71 1.09
CA VAL A 64 -8.65 1.83 1.63
C VAL A 64 -9.30 1.04 0.49
N PHE A 65 -9.73 1.73 -0.57
CA PHE A 65 -10.33 1.11 -1.75
C PHE A 65 -9.40 0.05 -2.38
N SER A 66 -8.10 0.36 -2.49
CA SER A 66 -7.12 -0.56 -3.08
C SER A 66 -7.00 -1.86 -2.28
N ILE A 67 -6.91 -1.77 -0.95
CA ILE A 67 -6.81 -2.96 -0.09
C ILE A 67 -8.12 -3.75 -0.08
N ASP A 68 -9.27 -3.07 0.05
CA ASP A 68 -10.58 -3.71 0.02
C ASP A 68 -10.83 -4.43 -1.31
N ARG A 69 -10.44 -3.82 -2.43
CA ARG A 69 -10.54 -4.44 -3.76
C ARG A 69 -9.69 -5.71 -3.84
N MET A 70 -8.48 -5.71 -3.30
CA MET A 70 -7.62 -6.90 -3.28
C MET A 70 -8.24 -8.06 -2.50
N LYS A 71 -8.81 -7.76 -1.31
CA LYS A 71 -9.54 -8.75 -0.50
C LYS A 71 -10.81 -9.24 -1.20
N LYS A 72 -11.51 -8.37 -1.93
CA LYS A 72 -12.77 -8.69 -2.61
C LYS A 72 -12.58 -9.56 -3.85
N ILE A 73 -11.54 -9.32 -4.65
CA ILE A 73 -11.29 -10.09 -5.88
C ILE A 73 -11.01 -11.54 -5.55
N LYS A 74 -10.16 -11.78 -4.54
CA LYS A 74 -9.87 -13.12 -3.99
C LYS A 74 -9.62 -14.17 -5.08
N ASP A 75 -8.84 -13.81 -6.09
CA ASP A 75 -8.38 -14.75 -7.12
C ASP A 75 -7.44 -15.78 -6.47
N ASP A 76 -7.58 -17.05 -6.83
CA ASP A 76 -6.77 -18.14 -6.28
C ASP A 76 -5.27 -17.97 -6.57
N ASN A 77 -4.91 -17.27 -7.65
CA ASN A 77 -3.53 -16.93 -7.99
C ASN A 77 -3.14 -15.50 -7.58
N GLY A 78 -4.04 -14.79 -6.90
CA GLY A 78 -3.85 -13.42 -6.44
C GLY A 78 -3.24 -13.34 -5.03
N PRO A 79 -2.79 -12.15 -4.61
CA PRO A 79 -2.12 -11.97 -3.32
C PRO A 79 -3.10 -11.80 -2.14
N SER A 80 -4.37 -12.21 -2.29
CA SER A 80 -5.41 -11.93 -1.29
C SER A 80 -5.11 -12.53 0.08
N SER A 81 -4.43 -13.69 0.12
CA SER A 81 -3.99 -14.38 1.34
C SER A 81 -3.01 -13.56 2.19
N LEU A 82 -2.26 -12.62 1.59
CA LEU A 82 -1.38 -11.73 2.34
C LEU A 82 -2.15 -10.77 3.27
N PHE A 83 -3.46 -10.61 3.05
CA PHE A 83 -4.33 -9.72 3.81
C PHE A 83 -5.24 -10.44 4.81
N ASP A 84 -5.08 -11.76 5.00
CA ASP A 84 -5.96 -12.56 5.87
C ASP A 84 -5.89 -12.14 7.35
N THR A 85 -4.76 -11.59 7.79
CA THR A 85 -4.57 -11.06 9.15
C THR A 85 -5.06 -9.63 9.31
N VAL A 86 -5.44 -8.96 8.22
CA VAL A 86 -5.94 -7.58 8.24
C VAL A 86 -7.44 -7.58 8.52
N LYS A 87 -7.80 -7.24 9.75
CA LYS A 87 -9.19 -7.16 10.19
C LYS A 87 -9.97 -6.05 9.47
N SER A 88 -9.41 -4.85 9.39
CA SER A 88 -10.02 -3.66 8.78
C SER A 88 -8.95 -2.69 8.29
N VAL A 89 -9.35 -1.77 7.40
CA VAL A 89 -8.56 -0.63 6.93
C VAL A 89 -9.49 0.58 6.92
N GLU A 90 -9.00 1.75 7.34
CA GLU A 90 -9.73 3.01 7.44
C GLU A 90 -8.88 4.22 7.06
#